data_AF-A0A7S2C9V6-F1
#
_entry.id   AF-A0A7S2C9V6-F1
#
_cell.length_a   1.000
_cell.length_b   1.000
_cell.length_c   1.000
_cell.angle_alpha   90.00
_cell.angle_beta   90.00
_cell.angle_gamma   90.00
#
_symmetry.space_group_name_H-M   'P 1'
#
loop_
_entity.id
_entity.type
_entity.pdbx_description
1 polymer ?
#
loop_
_entity_poly.entity_id
_entity_poly.type
_entity_poly.pdbx_seq_one_letter_code
_entity_poly.pdbx_strand_id
1 'polypeptide(L)'
;GGQAIADAVTGSLNPAGRLTQTFYKASFVDEVSFFDMAFRPSSHNNNANTTYYSNYSSPGRSYRFYAGENFAYPFGHGLSYSELTYAFEADSSDQNGVMVTVVNKDLSRRASASVLLFLAPPTGGTTTPAGSPLKSLRGFDRVTLAAGASESVSFSLTAVDFSLADEEGSFHLVEGAWTATVAGSNEGDAGVGAS
;
A
#
# COMPACT_ATOMS: atom_id res chain seq x y z
N GLY A 1 -28.13 -0.47 3.05
CA GLY A 1 -27.48 -0.11 4.32
C GLY A 1 -27.68 -1.21 5.35
N GLY A 2 -28.82 -1.22 6.04
CA GLY A 2 -29.08 -2.16 7.15
C GLY A 2 -28.96 -3.64 6.79
N GLN A 3 -29.47 -4.05 5.61
CA GLN A 3 -29.40 -5.45 5.19
C GLN A 3 -27.96 -5.93 4.96
N ALA A 4 -27.10 -5.11 4.32
CA ALA A 4 -25.69 -5.43 4.15
C ALA A 4 -24.93 -5.53 5.49
N ILE A 5 -25.31 -4.73 6.49
CA ILE A 5 -24.75 -4.81 7.84
C ILE A 5 -25.21 -6.11 8.53
N ALA A 6 -26.49 -6.45 8.41
CA ALA A 6 -27.03 -7.70 8.94
C ALA A 6 -26.36 -8.92 8.29
N ASP A 7 -26.13 -8.90 6.99
CA ASP A 7 -25.47 -9.99 6.25
C ASP A 7 -23.99 -10.13 6.64
N ALA A 8 -23.30 -9.01 6.91
CA ALA A 8 -21.94 -9.02 7.41
C ALA A 8 -21.85 -9.54 8.85
N VAL A 9 -22.72 -9.06 9.74
CA VAL A 9 -22.72 -9.47 11.16
C VAL A 9 -23.16 -10.93 11.33
N THR A 10 -24.11 -11.40 10.51
CA THR A 10 -24.54 -12.81 10.52
C THR A 10 -23.53 -13.74 9.85
N GLY A 11 -22.47 -13.21 9.23
CA GLY A 11 -21.45 -14.00 8.54
C GLY A 11 -21.94 -14.61 7.22
N SER A 12 -23.12 -14.21 6.74
CA SER A 12 -23.65 -14.62 5.44
C SER A 12 -22.80 -14.06 4.29
N LEU A 13 -22.23 -12.87 4.49
CA LEU A 13 -21.24 -12.26 3.61
C LEU A 13 -19.91 -12.10 4.36
N ASN A 14 -18.83 -12.61 3.79
CA ASN A 14 -17.50 -12.37 4.33
C ASN A 14 -17.04 -10.94 3.96
N PRO A 15 -16.78 -10.05 4.94
CA PRO A 15 -16.25 -8.73 4.66
C PRO A 15 -14.88 -8.84 4.00
N ALA A 16 -14.72 -8.13 2.89
CA ALA A 16 -13.46 -8.05 2.14
C ALA A 16 -13.09 -6.61 1.81
N GLY A 17 -13.64 -5.67 2.60
CA GLY A 17 -13.35 -4.25 2.48
C GLY A 17 -11.93 -3.97 2.98
N ARG A 18 -11.24 -3.08 2.27
CA ARG A 18 -9.92 -2.57 2.67
C ARG A 18 -9.97 -1.06 2.82
N LEU A 19 -9.20 -0.53 3.76
CA LEU A 19 -9.16 0.90 4.03
C LEU A 19 -8.50 1.67 2.88
N THR A 20 -9.17 2.71 2.40
CA THR A 20 -8.67 3.64 1.36
C THR A 20 -7.85 4.79 1.94
N GLN A 21 -7.72 4.85 3.26
CA GLN A 21 -6.97 5.89 3.96
C GLN A 21 -6.24 5.30 5.17
N THR A 22 -5.12 5.91 5.54
CA THR A 22 -4.40 5.60 6.78
C THR A 22 -5.06 6.34 7.93
N PHE A 23 -5.39 5.62 9.01
CA PHE A 23 -5.87 6.23 10.24
C PHE A 23 -4.71 6.40 11.21
N TYR A 24 -4.47 7.63 11.65
CA TYR A 24 -3.40 7.99 12.56
C TYR A 24 -3.84 7.90 14.03
N LYS A 25 -2.87 7.70 14.93
CA LYS A 25 -3.09 7.82 16.38
C LYS A 25 -3.21 9.30 16.76
N ALA A 26 -3.81 9.58 17.92
CA ALA A 26 -3.98 10.96 18.40
C ALA A 26 -2.66 11.74 18.52
N SER A 27 -1.55 11.05 18.84
CA SER A 27 -0.20 11.62 18.94
C SER A 27 0.32 12.22 17.63
N PHE A 28 -0.23 11.82 16.49
CA PHE A 28 0.16 12.37 15.18
C PHE A 28 -0.15 13.87 15.05
N VAL A 29 -1.16 14.37 15.79
CA VAL A 29 -1.50 15.81 15.81
C VAL A 29 -0.36 16.65 16.41
N ASP A 30 0.44 16.08 17.30
CA ASP A 30 1.59 16.76 17.90
C ASP A 30 2.83 16.72 17.00
N GLU A 31 2.90 15.77 16.06
CA GLU A 31 4.00 15.63 15.10
C GLU A 31 3.85 16.55 13.90
N VAL A 32 2.61 16.85 13.50
CA VAL A 32 2.34 17.60 12.27
C VAL A 32 1.43 18.78 12.51
N SER A 33 1.91 19.97 12.18
CA SER A 33 1.11 21.19 12.20
C SER A 33 -0.06 21.13 11.22
N PHE A 34 -1.25 21.55 11.66
CA PHE A 34 -2.41 21.70 10.79
C PHE A 34 -2.19 22.70 9.64
N PHE A 35 -1.26 23.64 9.80
CA PHE A 35 -0.93 24.65 8.79
C PHE A 35 0.04 24.16 7.72
N ASP A 36 0.69 23.01 7.93
CA ASP A 36 1.52 22.39 6.91
C ASP A 36 0.63 21.60 5.95
N MET A 37 0.72 21.89 4.65
CA MET A 37 0.01 21.18 3.59
C MET A 37 0.91 20.24 2.78
N ALA A 38 2.20 20.13 3.11
CA ALA A 38 3.07 19.14 2.50
C ALA A 38 2.63 17.73 2.89
N PHE A 39 2.60 16.87 1.87
CA PHE A 39 2.42 15.43 2.04
C PHE A 39 3.75 14.68 2.17
N ARG A 40 4.85 15.24 1.66
CA ARG A 40 6.17 14.61 1.70
C ARG A 40 6.82 14.86 3.06
N PRO A 41 7.66 13.93 3.55
CA PRO A 41 8.44 14.18 4.75
C PRO A 41 9.42 15.33 4.49
N SER A 42 9.61 16.18 5.49
CA SER A 42 10.57 17.28 5.43
C SER A 42 11.22 17.47 6.79
N SER A 43 12.54 17.69 6.78
CA SER A 43 13.30 18.02 7.99
C SER A 43 13.06 19.46 8.46
N HIS A 44 12.43 20.29 7.62
CA HIS A 44 12.09 21.69 7.88
C HIS A 44 10.61 21.92 7.57
N ASN A 45 9.95 22.80 8.32
CA ASN A 45 8.61 23.25 7.97
C ASN A 45 8.69 24.02 6.63
N ASN A 46 7.85 23.67 5.68
CA ASN A 46 7.72 24.37 4.39
C ASN A 46 6.96 25.71 4.51
N ASN A 47 6.42 26.03 5.69
CA ASN A 47 5.80 27.32 5.96
C ASN A 47 6.87 28.34 6.36
N ALA A 48 7.50 28.94 5.35
CA ALA A 48 8.55 29.94 5.49
C ALA A 48 8.14 31.25 6.20
N ASN A 49 6.88 31.40 6.63
CA ASN A 49 6.36 32.66 7.20
C ASN A 49 5.95 32.58 8.67
N THR A 50 6.34 31.53 9.41
CA THR A 50 6.02 31.45 10.84
C THR A 50 7.17 30.86 11.64
N THR A 51 7.88 31.76 12.32
CA THR A 51 8.90 31.47 13.34
C THR A 51 8.36 30.66 14.52
N TYR A 52 7.03 30.47 14.63
CA TYR A 52 6.38 29.75 15.72
C TYR A 52 6.38 28.21 15.55
N TYR A 53 6.64 27.70 14.34
CA TYR A 53 6.57 26.27 14.02
C TYR A 53 7.89 25.69 13.47
N SER A 54 9.03 26.39 13.65
CA SER A 54 10.34 25.98 13.08
C SER A 54 10.91 24.66 13.62
N ASN A 55 10.31 24.12 14.68
CA ASN A 55 10.82 22.95 15.41
C ASN A 55 10.12 21.64 14.99
N TYR A 56 9.15 21.69 14.07
CA TYR A 56 8.41 20.51 13.64
C TYR A 56 9.07 19.90 12.40
N SER A 57 9.64 18.71 12.57
CA SER A 57 9.98 17.81 11.48
C SER A 57 8.72 17.06 11.07
N SER A 58 8.35 17.10 9.78
CA SER A 58 7.14 16.43 9.29
C SER A 58 7.51 15.01 8.84
N PRO A 59 7.00 13.94 9.50
CA PRO A 59 7.23 12.56 9.09
C PRO A 59 6.52 12.16 7.77
N GLY A 60 5.90 13.12 7.07
CA GLY A 60 5.10 12.91 5.88
C GLY A 60 3.64 12.57 6.19
N ARG A 61 2.79 12.57 5.16
CA ARG A 61 1.37 12.22 5.24
C ARG A 61 1.02 11.21 4.16
N SER A 62 -0.07 10.48 4.34
CA SER A 62 -0.50 9.37 3.48
C SER A 62 0.40 8.14 3.54
N TYR A 63 -0.13 6.99 3.13
CA TYR A 63 0.59 5.71 3.09
C TYR A 63 1.81 5.71 2.17
N ARG A 64 1.88 6.68 1.25
CA ARG A 64 2.99 6.83 0.30
C ARG A 64 4.22 7.44 0.92
N PHE A 65 4.07 8.35 1.88
CA PHE A 65 5.18 9.19 2.36
C PHE A 65 5.35 9.16 3.87
N TYR A 66 4.40 8.58 4.62
CA TYR A 66 4.48 8.48 6.06
C TYR A 66 5.48 7.41 6.49
N ALA A 67 6.60 7.86 7.07
CA ALA A 67 7.67 6.99 7.57
C ALA A 67 7.54 6.66 9.08
N GLY A 68 6.51 7.18 9.75
CA GLY A 68 6.29 6.97 11.18
C GLY A 68 5.53 5.68 11.52
N GLU A 69 5.60 5.29 12.79
CA GLU A 69 4.89 4.12 13.34
C GLU A 69 3.56 4.48 14.02
N ASN A 70 3.17 5.76 14.02
CA ASN A 70 1.99 6.26 14.73
C ASN A 70 0.69 6.18 13.90
N PHE A 71 0.49 5.06 13.20
CA PHE A 71 -0.79 4.70 12.60
C PHE A 71 -1.55 3.68 13.46
N ALA A 72 -2.88 3.83 13.52
CA ALA A 72 -3.77 2.86 14.14
C ALA A 72 -4.16 1.77 13.13
N TYR A 73 -4.50 2.18 11.90
CA TYR A 73 -4.80 1.28 10.80
C TYR A 73 -4.12 1.75 9.52
N PRO A 74 -3.29 0.91 8.88
CA PRO A 74 -2.62 1.28 7.64
C PRO A 74 -3.59 1.24 6.44
N PHE A 75 -3.22 1.93 5.38
CA PHE A 75 -3.88 1.81 4.08
C PHE A 75 -3.87 0.36 3.60
N GLY A 76 -4.99 -0.09 3.02
CA GLY A 76 -5.16 -1.46 2.55
C GLY A 76 -5.41 -2.47 3.66
N HIS A 77 -5.50 -2.05 4.93
CA HIS A 77 -5.89 -2.94 6.02
C HIS A 77 -7.33 -3.40 5.86
N GLY A 78 -7.58 -4.69 6.08
CA GLY A 78 -8.90 -5.28 6.03
C GLY A 78 -8.86 -6.64 6.70
N LEU A 79 -9.89 -6.95 7.48
CA LEU A 79 -10.08 -8.24 8.10
C LEU A 79 -11.08 -9.06 7.28
N SER A 80 -10.87 -10.36 7.26
CA SER A 80 -11.76 -11.37 6.65
C SER A 80 -12.10 -12.40 7.73
N TYR A 81 -13.28 -13.02 7.64
CA TYR A 81 -13.68 -14.11 8.51
C TYR A 81 -13.03 -15.46 8.18
N SER A 82 -12.37 -15.54 7.03
CA SER A 82 -11.66 -16.73 6.55
C SER A 82 -10.17 -16.45 6.41
N GLU A 83 -9.36 -17.47 6.68
CA GLU A 83 -7.91 -17.41 6.53
C GLU A 83 -7.52 -17.48 5.05
N LEU A 84 -6.94 -16.39 4.57
CA LEU A 84 -6.44 -16.26 3.21
C LEU A 84 -4.92 -16.26 3.25
N THR A 85 -4.30 -17.12 2.45
CA THR A 85 -2.85 -17.09 2.22
C THR A 85 -2.58 -16.51 0.84
N TYR A 86 -1.59 -15.65 0.74
CA TYR A 86 -1.16 -15.03 -0.51
C TYR A 86 0.21 -15.59 -0.84
N ALA A 87 0.36 -16.15 -2.04
CA ALA A 87 1.63 -16.56 -2.60
C ALA A 87 1.98 -15.59 -3.74
N PHE A 88 3.25 -15.19 -3.78
CA PHE A 88 3.78 -14.23 -4.73
C PHE A 88 4.76 -14.93 -5.65
N GLU A 89 4.54 -14.85 -6.95
CA GLU A 89 5.41 -15.45 -7.97
C GLU A 89 5.63 -14.45 -9.12
N ALA A 90 6.83 -14.48 -9.70
CA ALA A 90 7.06 -13.77 -10.96
C ALA A 90 6.25 -14.47 -12.06
N ASP A 91 5.54 -13.69 -12.89
CA ASP A 91 4.77 -14.28 -13.98
C ASP A 91 5.75 -14.77 -15.05
N SER A 92 5.79 -16.09 -15.26
CA SER A 92 6.65 -16.67 -16.30
C SER A 92 6.24 -16.28 -17.73
N SER A 93 5.03 -15.73 -17.92
CA SER A 93 4.50 -15.35 -19.23
C SER A 93 4.81 -13.90 -19.65
N ASP A 94 5.13 -13.03 -18.70
CA ASP A 94 5.49 -11.63 -18.93
C ASP A 94 6.73 -11.30 -18.10
N GLN A 95 7.82 -10.85 -18.74
CA GLN A 95 9.07 -10.53 -18.05
C GLN A 95 8.89 -9.48 -16.94
N ASN A 96 7.84 -8.66 -17.04
CA ASN A 96 7.49 -7.65 -16.04
C ASN A 96 6.16 -7.96 -15.34
N GLY A 97 5.62 -9.17 -15.51
CA GLY A 97 4.39 -9.61 -14.89
C GLY A 97 4.62 -10.14 -13.48
N VAL A 98 3.69 -9.83 -12.59
CA VAL A 98 3.64 -10.35 -11.23
C VAL A 98 2.36 -11.15 -11.07
N MET A 99 2.48 -12.40 -10.63
CA MET A 99 1.34 -13.26 -10.33
C MET A 99 1.16 -13.38 -8.82
N VAL A 100 -0.06 -13.10 -8.36
CA VAL A 100 -0.45 -13.25 -6.97
C VAL A 100 -1.51 -14.34 -6.88
N THR A 101 -1.17 -15.44 -6.23
CA THR A 101 -2.11 -16.54 -5.98
C THR A 101 -2.70 -16.41 -4.59
N VAL A 102 -4.02 -16.30 -4.52
CA VAL A 102 -4.77 -16.25 -3.27
C VAL A 102 -5.38 -17.62 -3.00
N VAL A 103 -5.08 -18.18 -1.84
CA VAL A 103 -5.60 -19.48 -1.39
C VAL A 103 -6.49 -19.27 -0.19
N ASN A 104 -7.74 -19.72 -0.29
CA ASN A 104 -8.64 -19.79 0.85
C ASN A 104 -8.39 -21.09 1.62
N LYS A 105 -7.87 -20.99 2.84
CA LYS A 105 -7.65 -22.16 3.72
C LYS A 105 -8.92 -22.63 4.42
N ASP A 106 -9.97 -21.80 4.45
CA ASP A 106 -11.24 -22.16 5.04
C ASP A 106 -12.04 -23.07 4.09
N LEU A 107 -12.28 -24.30 4.52
CA LEU A 107 -13.04 -25.32 3.78
C LEU A 107 -14.56 -25.20 3.98
N SER A 108 -15.01 -24.35 4.89
CA SER A 108 -16.42 -24.23 5.27
C SER A 108 -17.10 -22.97 4.73
N ARG A 109 -16.32 -21.93 4.41
CA ARG A 109 -16.87 -20.61 4.03
C ARG A 109 -16.26 -20.08 2.75
N ARG A 110 -17.08 -19.36 2.01
CA ARG A 110 -16.63 -18.53 0.88
C ARG A 110 -15.92 -17.29 1.41
N ALA A 111 -14.91 -16.85 0.68
CA ALA A 111 -14.16 -15.66 1.02
C ALA A 111 -14.04 -14.74 -0.20
N SER A 112 -14.16 -13.45 0.02
CA SER A 112 -13.71 -12.47 -0.96
C SER A 112 -12.38 -11.90 -0.49
N ALA A 113 -11.44 -11.73 -1.40
CA ALA A 113 -10.15 -11.11 -1.12
C ALA A 113 -9.94 -9.96 -2.09
N SER A 114 -9.50 -8.82 -1.57
CA SER A 114 -9.05 -7.69 -2.40
C SER A 114 -7.53 -7.75 -2.44
N VAL A 115 -6.91 -8.05 -3.57
CA VAL A 115 -5.45 -8.06 -3.73
C VAL A 115 -5.00 -6.64 -4.05
N LEU A 116 -4.01 -6.13 -3.33
CA LEU A 116 -3.44 -4.79 -3.55
C LEU A 116 -1.93 -4.94 -3.77
N LEU A 117 -1.45 -4.60 -4.97
CA LEU A 117 -0.03 -4.65 -5.33
C LEU A 117 0.62 -3.29 -5.09
N PHE A 118 1.64 -3.28 -4.25
CA PHE A 118 2.46 -2.11 -3.96
C PHE A 118 3.87 -2.28 -4.52
N LEU A 119 4.43 -1.20 -5.03
CA LEU A 119 5.85 -1.10 -5.40
C LEU A 119 6.56 -0.09 -4.52
N ALA A 120 7.72 -0.49 -4.00
CA ALA A 120 8.65 0.36 -3.28
C ALA A 120 9.94 0.55 -4.11
N PRO A 121 10.45 1.79 -4.26
CA PRO A 121 11.66 2.05 -5.03
C PRO A 121 12.94 1.58 -4.30
N PRO A 122 14.03 1.26 -5.03
CA PRO A 122 15.30 0.72 -4.50
C PRO A 122 15.98 1.57 -3.43
N THR A 123 15.76 2.88 -3.46
CA THR A 123 16.34 3.81 -2.50
C THR A 123 15.23 4.31 -1.59
N GLY A 124 14.88 3.49 -0.59
CA GLY A 124 13.92 3.82 0.45
C GLY A 124 14.32 5.11 1.19
N GLY A 125 13.81 6.24 0.70
CA GLY A 125 13.67 7.49 1.44
C GLY A 125 14.86 8.47 1.46
N THR A 126 16.06 8.17 0.94
CA THR A 126 17.24 9.00 1.28
C THR A 126 18.14 9.57 0.18
N THR A 127 18.02 9.25 -1.11
CA THR A 127 18.70 10.09 -2.13
C THR A 127 17.93 10.23 -3.45
N THR A 128 17.69 11.50 -3.79
CA THR A 128 17.31 12.10 -5.11
C THR A 128 16.10 11.52 -5.85
N PRO A 129 14.95 12.23 -5.92
CA PRO A 129 14.59 13.50 -5.28
C PRO A 129 14.23 13.30 -3.80
N ALA A 130 14.41 14.33 -2.97
CA ALA A 130 14.05 14.26 -1.56
C ALA A 130 12.54 13.97 -1.40
N GLY A 131 12.19 12.89 -0.67
CA GLY A 131 10.80 12.52 -0.41
C GLY A 131 10.17 11.55 -1.43
N SER A 132 10.95 10.63 -2.00
CA SER A 132 10.43 9.49 -2.76
C SER A 132 9.34 8.71 -2.00
N PRO A 133 8.30 8.20 -2.69
CA PRO A 133 7.29 7.36 -2.04
C PRO A 133 7.92 6.09 -1.46
N LEU A 134 7.60 5.77 -0.21
CA LEU A 134 7.98 4.52 0.46
C LEU A 134 7.32 3.31 -0.22
N LYS A 135 6.06 3.47 -0.61
CA LYS A 135 5.29 2.48 -1.35
C LYS A 135 4.20 3.15 -2.18
N SER A 136 3.97 2.67 -3.39
CA SER A 136 2.91 3.15 -4.28
C SER A 136 2.03 1.99 -4.71
N LEU A 137 0.71 2.16 -4.61
CA LEU A 137 -0.25 1.19 -5.12
C LEU A 137 -0.22 1.22 -6.64
N ARG A 138 -0.03 0.08 -7.29
CA ARG A 138 0.02 -0.05 -8.75
C ARG A 138 -1.19 -0.75 -9.33
N GLY A 139 -1.63 -1.82 -8.67
CA GLY A 139 -2.76 -2.61 -9.10
C GLY A 139 -3.61 -3.03 -7.92
N PHE A 140 -4.89 -3.19 -8.18
CA PHE A 140 -5.77 -3.88 -7.26
C PHE A 140 -6.74 -4.74 -8.05
N ASP A 141 -7.07 -5.89 -7.49
CA ASP A 141 -8.12 -6.73 -8.04
C ASP A 141 -8.90 -7.39 -6.91
N ARG A 142 -10.11 -7.84 -7.20
CA ARG A 142 -10.99 -8.49 -6.24
C ARG A 142 -11.35 -9.88 -6.72
N VAL A 143 -10.97 -10.87 -5.94
CA VAL A 143 -11.26 -12.28 -6.18
C VAL A 143 -12.33 -12.78 -5.21
N THR A 144 -13.13 -13.74 -5.69
CA THR A 144 -14.15 -14.39 -4.86
C THR A 144 -13.92 -15.89 -4.89
N LEU A 145 -13.42 -16.39 -3.78
CA LEU A 145 -13.02 -17.77 -3.61
C LEU A 145 -14.14 -18.58 -2.97
N ALA A 146 -14.41 -19.75 -3.56
CA ALA A 146 -15.18 -20.78 -2.88
C ALA A 146 -14.38 -21.31 -1.67
N ALA A 147 -15.03 -22.13 -0.85
CA ALA A 147 -14.39 -22.76 0.29
C ALA A 147 -13.28 -23.72 -0.20
N GLY A 148 -12.06 -23.57 0.31
CA GLY A 148 -10.88 -24.33 -0.12
C GLY A 148 -10.35 -24.02 -1.52
N ALA A 149 -10.91 -23.03 -2.24
CA ALA A 149 -10.48 -22.70 -3.59
C ALA A 149 -9.28 -21.74 -3.60
N SER A 150 -8.55 -21.75 -4.71
CA SER A 150 -7.46 -20.81 -5.01
C SER A 150 -7.71 -20.12 -6.33
N GLU A 151 -7.31 -18.86 -6.44
CA GLU A 151 -7.42 -18.05 -7.64
C GLU A 151 -6.16 -17.21 -7.79
N SER A 152 -5.66 -17.10 -9.02
CA SER A 152 -4.44 -16.36 -9.35
C SER A 152 -4.81 -15.11 -10.12
N VAL A 153 -4.22 -13.98 -9.72
CA VAL A 153 -4.37 -12.69 -10.38
C VAL A 153 -3.02 -12.28 -10.94
N SER A 154 -2.97 -11.96 -12.22
CA SER A 154 -1.77 -11.40 -12.86
C SER A 154 -1.87 -9.88 -12.96
N PHE A 155 -0.76 -9.22 -12.64
CA PHE A 155 -0.56 -7.79 -12.80
C PHE A 155 0.62 -7.57 -13.73
N SER A 156 0.41 -6.89 -14.86
CA SER A 156 1.50 -6.47 -15.74
C SER A 156 2.05 -5.12 -15.30
N LEU A 157 3.36 -5.03 -15.05
CA LEU A 157 4.05 -3.79 -14.71
C LEU A 157 4.68 -3.19 -15.96
N THR A 158 4.44 -1.90 -16.18
CA THR A 158 5.00 -1.16 -17.31
C THR A 158 6.17 -0.27 -16.87
N ALA A 159 6.97 0.23 -17.81
CA ALA A 159 8.05 1.18 -17.50
C ALA A 159 7.56 2.42 -16.72
N VAL A 160 6.30 2.82 -16.90
CA VAL A 160 5.67 3.93 -16.16
C VAL A 160 5.53 3.61 -14.67
N ASP A 161 5.39 2.34 -14.30
CA ASP A 161 5.29 1.90 -12.91
C ASP A 161 6.62 1.97 -12.16
N PHE A 162 7.72 2.11 -12.90
CA PHE A 162 9.07 2.33 -12.39
C PHE A 162 9.52 3.79 -12.52
N SER A 163 8.60 4.70 -12.85
CA SER A 163 8.89 6.14 -12.92
C SER A 163 8.56 6.87 -11.61
N LEU A 164 9.42 7.81 -11.23
CA LEU A 164 9.20 8.76 -10.13
C LEU A 164 9.18 10.18 -10.68
N ALA A 165 8.34 11.03 -10.06
CA ALA A 165 8.28 12.45 -10.39
C ALA A 165 9.40 13.21 -9.65
N ASP A 166 10.15 14.04 -10.39
CA ASP A 166 11.12 14.99 -9.84
C ASP A 166 10.42 16.21 -9.19
N GLU A 167 11.20 17.21 -8.78
CA GLU A 167 10.69 18.45 -8.18
C GLU A 167 10.07 19.38 -9.24
N GLU A 168 10.47 19.22 -10.49
CA GLU A 168 10.00 19.93 -11.67
C GLU A 168 8.71 19.34 -12.26
N GLY A 169 8.25 18.19 -11.77
CA GLY A 169 7.04 17.49 -12.20
C GLY A 169 7.22 16.56 -13.41
N SER A 170 8.46 16.29 -13.83
CA SER A 170 8.79 15.33 -14.89
C SER A 170 9.01 13.94 -14.31
N PHE A 171 8.56 12.92 -15.05
CA PHE A 171 8.70 11.52 -14.66
C PHE A 171 10.00 10.94 -15.22
N HIS A 172 10.86 10.44 -14.33
CA HIS A 172 12.10 9.76 -14.70
C HIS A 172 12.03 8.30 -14.28
N LEU A 173 12.51 7.41 -15.14
CA LEU A 173 12.68 6.00 -14.81
C LEU A 173 13.78 5.88 -13.75
N VAL A 174 13.49 5.18 -12.66
CA VAL A 174 14.48 4.90 -11.62
C VAL A 174 14.93 3.46 -11.75
N GLU A 175 16.15 3.29 -12.26
CA GLU A 175 16.81 2.00 -12.37
C GLU A 175 17.16 1.44 -10.99
N GLY A 176 17.02 0.13 -10.82
CA GLY A 176 17.39 -0.60 -9.61
C GLY A 176 16.40 -1.67 -9.17
N ALA A 177 16.65 -2.26 -8.01
CA ALA A 177 15.80 -3.30 -7.43
C ALA A 177 14.60 -2.69 -6.69
N TRP A 178 13.43 -2.68 -7.33
CA TRP A 178 12.17 -2.32 -6.67
C TRP A 178 11.69 -3.49 -5.81
N THR A 179 11.00 -3.21 -4.70
CA THR A 179 10.38 -4.25 -3.87
C THR A 179 8.88 -4.25 -4.13
N ALA A 180 8.36 -5.38 -4.63
CA ALA A 180 6.92 -5.60 -4.77
C ALA A 180 6.38 -6.26 -3.50
N THR A 181 5.29 -5.71 -2.98
CA THR A 181 4.61 -6.20 -1.77
C THR A 181 3.10 -6.25 -1.99
N VAL A 182 2.42 -7.22 -1.39
CA VAL A 182 0.96 -7.36 -1.47
C VAL A 182 0.36 -7.10 -0.10
N ALA A 183 -0.65 -6.23 0.01
CA ALA A 183 -1.28 -6.08 1.32
C ALA A 183 -2.02 -7.37 1.72
N GLY A 184 -1.82 -7.79 2.96
CA GLY A 184 -2.42 -9.00 3.52
C GLY A 184 -1.55 -10.26 3.36
N SER A 185 -0.41 -10.21 2.66
CA SER A 185 0.61 -11.25 2.80
C SER A 185 1.32 -11.05 4.15
N ASN A 186 1.40 -12.12 4.94
CA ASN A 186 2.26 -12.18 6.14
C ASN A 186 3.67 -12.66 5.80
N GLU A 187 3.94 -13.00 4.53
CA GLU A 187 5.14 -13.67 4.05
C GLU A 187 5.48 -13.13 2.65
N GLY A 188 6.72 -12.66 2.47
CA GLY A 188 7.34 -12.48 1.16
C GLY A 188 7.30 -11.07 0.57
N ASP A 189 8.41 -10.33 0.75
CA ASP A 189 8.80 -9.24 -0.14
C ASP A 189 9.55 -9.85 -1.34
N ALA A 190 9.18 -9.49 -2.57
CA ALA A 190 9.89 -9.93 -3.77
C ALA A 190 10.57 -8.74 -4.46
N GLY A 191 11.88 -8.88 -4.72
CA GLY A 191 12.62 -7.91 -5.52
C GLY A 191 12.22 -8.02 -6.99
N VAL A 192 11.70 -6.94 -7.56
CA VAL A 192 11.41 -6.76 -8.98
C VAL A 192 12.39 -5.72 -9.52
N GLY A 193 13.25 -6.10 -10.47
CA GLY A 193 14.21 -5.17 -11.05
C GLY A 193 13.58 -4.31 -12.15
N ALA A 194 13.87 -3.01 -12.16
CA ALA A 194 13.74 -2.19 -13.35
C ALA A 194 15.06 -2.29 -14.13
N SER A 195 15.05 -2.96 -15.28
CA SER A 195 16.17 -3.06 -16.24
C SER A 195 15.86 -2.36 -17.55
#